data_AF-A0A5J4R513-F1
#
_entry.id   AF-A0A5J4R513-F1
#
_cell.length_a   1.000
_cell.length_b   1.000
_cell.length_c   1.000
_cell.angle_alpha   90.00
_cell.angle_beta   90.00
_cell.angle_gamma   90.00
#
_symmetry.space_group_name_H-M   'P 1'
#
loop_
_entity.id
_entity.type
_entity.pdbx_description
1 polymer ?
#
loop_
_entity_poly.entity_id
_entity_poly.type
_entity_poly.pdbx_seq_one_letter_code
_entity_poly.pdbx_strand_id
1 'polypeptide(L)'
;MRIANSLVYNVSAIYIGTSTNQSGEIDGQQTIIKRSTGELYICRTADQNTANRGLAISADGNTLSFNGSIIAGTGAQNGAASGSVIYSAGNPILWGLNSVDTNGGFYSNGNNVFWRAHLLTMGSVPP
;
A
#
# COMPACT_ATOMS: atom_id res chain seq x y z
N MET A 1 17.10 -5.33 21.57
CA MET A 1 15.70 -5.74 21.34
C MET A 1 15.05 -5.94 22.70
N ARG A 2 13.81 -5.47 22.88
CA ARG A 2 13.02 -5.69 24.10
C ARG A 2 11.63 -6.20 23.69
N ILE A 3 11.08 -7.15 24.43
CA ILE A 3 9.70 -7.65 24.25
C ILE A 3 8.94 -7.31 25.52
N ALA A 4 7.80 -6.63 25.38
CA ALA A 4 6.98 -6.22 26.50
C ALA A 4 5.54 -6.69 26.32
N ASN A 5 4.91 -7.03 27.44
CA ASN A 5 3.49 -7.33 27.53
C ASN A 5 2.95 -6.60 28.76
N SER A 6 1.88 -5.82 28.59
CA SER A 6 1.21 -5.13 29.68
C SER A 6 -0.24 -5.58 29.76
N LEU A 7 -0.57 -6.29 30.84
CA LEU A 7 -1.95 -6.67 31.15
C LEU A 7 -2.81 -5.46 31.55
N VAL A 8 -2.19 -4.43 32.13
CA VAL A 8 -2.88 -3.20 32.56
C VAL A 8 -3.33 -2.39 31.35
N TYR A 9 -2.45 -2.25 30.34
CA TYR A 9 -2.77 -1.50 29.13
C TYR A 9 -3.31 -2.38 28.00
N ASN A 10 -3.35 -3.70 28.16
CA ASN A 10 -3.69 -4.68 27.12
C ASN A 10 -2.89 -4.47 25.82
N VAL A 11 -1.57 -4.32 25.96
CA VAL A 11 -0.64 -3.99 24.88
C VAL A 11 0.53 -4.97 24.89
N SER A 12 0.90 -5.43 23.70
CA SER A 12 2.11 -6.24 23.50
C SER A 12 2.99 -5.58 22.45
N ALA A 13 4.29 -5.48 22.71
CA ALA A 13 5.21 -4.77 21.84
C ALA A 13 6.59 -5.45 21.72
N ILE A 14 7.20 -5.27 20.55
CA ILE A 14 8.62 -5.54 20.29
C ILE A 14 9.28 -4.21 19.98
N TYR A 15 10.29 -3.84 20.76
CA TYR A 15 11.11 -2.65 20.57
C TYR A 15 12.47 -3.03 19.96
N ILE A 16 12.85 -2.32 18.90
CA ILE A 16 14.09 -2.51 18.12
C ILE A 16 14.88 -1.20 18.17
N GLY A 17 16.21 -1.26 18.30
CA GLY A 17 17.01 -0.05 18.56
C GLY A 17 16.85 0.39 20.03
N THR A 18 17.14 -0.53 20.96
CA THR A 18 16.95 -0.34 22.39
C THR A 18 18.29 -0.12 23.09
N SER A 19 18.35 0.73 24.10
CA SER A 19 19.47 0.83 25.04
C SER A 19 19.37 -0.22 26.15
N THR A 20 20.38 -0.27 27.03
CA THR A 20 20.36 -1.02 28.29
C THR A 20 19.33 -0.50 29.31
N ASN A 21 18.82 0.72 29.13
CA ASN A 21 17.71 1.23 29.95
C ASN A 21 16.46 0.35 29.78
N GLN A 22 15.81 0.05 30.91
CA GLN A 22 14.60 -0.79 30.97
C GLN A 22 13.31 0.02 30.77
N SER A 23 13.41 1.35 30.73
CA SER A 23 12.30 2.28 30.57
C SER A 23 12.71 3.44 29.65
N GLY A 24 11.70 4.15 29.18
CA GLY A 24 11.89 5.32 28.32
C GLY A 24 12.03 4.98 26.84
N GLU A 25 11.66 5.98 26.04
CA GLU A 25 11.91 6.05 24.61
C GLU A 25 13.31 6.60 24.36
N ILE A 26 13.97 6.14 23.30
CA ILE A 26 15.21 6.73 22.80
C ILE A 26 15.09 6.99 21.31
N ASP A 27 15.86 7.96 20.81
CA ASP A 27 15.89 8.27 19.39
C ASP A 27 16.32 7.06 18.54
N GLY A 28 15.76 6.96 17.34
CA GLY A 28 15.99 5.84 16.42
C GLY A 28 15.31 4.51 16.81
N GLN A 29 14.62 4.44 17.95
CA GLN A 29 13.90 3.22 18.34
C GLN A 29 12.65 3.00 17.50
N GLN A 30 12.46 1.77 17.02
CA GLN A 30 11.28 1.32 16.29
C GLN A 30 10.46 0.37 17.15
N THR A 31 9.15 0.35 16.94
CA THR A 31 8.19 -0.47 17.68
C THR A 31 7.27 -1.23 16.73
N ILE A 32 7.08 -2.51 17.02
CA ILE A 32 5.96 -3.32 16.53
C ILE A 32 5.00 -3.52 17.72
N ILE A 33 3.76 -3.05 17.64
CA ILE A 33 2.86 -2.98 18.80
C ILE A 33 1.43 -3.35 18.45
N LYS A 34 0.88 -4.32 19.20
CA LYS A 34 -0.56 -4.60 19.26
C LYS A 34 -1.19 -3.68 20.30
N ARG A 35 -2.19 -2.90 19.91
CA ARG A 35 -2.92 -1.97 20.77
C ARG A 35 -4.08 -2.66 21.50
N SER A 36 -4.57 -2.00 22.54
CA SER A 36 -5.71 -2.46 23.36
C SER A 36 -6.99 -2.63 22.56
N THR A 37 -7.15 -1.81 21.53
CA THR A 37 -8.28 -1.79 20.59
C THR A 37 -8.16 -2.83 19.47
N GLY A 38 -7.02 -3.53 19.37
CA GLY A 38 -6.83 -4.67 18.47
C GLY A 38 -5.96 -4.41 17.24
N GLU A 39 -5.64 -3.15 16.93
CA GLU A 39 -4.77 -2.78 15.82
C GLU A 39 -3.33 -3.23 16.04
N LEU A 40 -2.62 -3.43 14.93
CA LEU A 40 -1.18 -3.69 14.92
C LEU A 40 -0.44 -2.56 14.19
N TYR A 41 0.54 -1.95 14.85
CA TYR A 41 1.35 -0.88 14.28
C TYR A 41 2.82 -1.27 14.14
N ILE A 42 3.47 -0.75 13.10
CA ILE A 42 4.93 -0.72 12.95
C ILE A 42 5.33 0.73 12.68
N CYS A 43 6.04 1.35 13.63
CA CYS A 43 6.36 2.77 13.58
C CYS A 43 7.58 3.12 14.43
N ARG A 44 8.02 4.38 14.34
CA ARG A 44 8.95 4.93 15.33
C ARG A 44 8.29 4.92 16.68
N THR A 45 9.04 4.62 17.72
CA THR A 45 8.51 4.56 19.09
C THR A 45 7.95 5.92 19.53
N ALA A 46 8.59 7.01 19.10
CA ALA A 46 8.11 8.40 19.22
C ALA A 46 6.70 8.62 18.65
N ASP A 47 6.37 7.88 17.60
CA ASP A 47 5.15 8.04 16.84
C ASP A 47 4.05 7.04 17.27
N GLN A 48 4.33 6.13 18.22
CA GLN A 48 3.45 4.98 18.52
C GLN A 48 2.07 5.36 19.09
N ASN A 49 1.91 6.59 19.58
CA ASN A 49 0.64 7.15 20.05
C ASN A 49 0.16 8.31 19.17
N THR A 50 0.83 8.56 18.05
CA THR A 50 0.47 9.61 17.09
C THR A 50 -0.32 8.99 15.96
N ALA A 51 -1.53 9.48 15.74
CA ALA A 51 -2.38 9.00 14.65
C ALA A 51 -1.67 9.15 13.29
N ASN A 52 -1.97 8.24 12.35
CA ASN A 52 -1.49 8.31 10.97
C ASN A 52 0.04 8.30 10.85
N ARG A 53 0.74 7.53 11.69
CA ARG A 53 2.19 7.36 11.63
C ARG A 53 2.58 5.89 11.51
N GLY A 54 3.45 5.60 10.54
CA GLY A 54 3.93 4.24 10.29
C GLY A 54 2.92 3.36 9.56
N LEU A 55 3.13 2.05 9.62
CA LEU A 55 2.26 1.04 9.04
C LEU A 55 1.25 0.58 10.09
N ALA A 56 -0.03 0.45 9.73
CA ALA A 56 -1.08 0.01 10.63
C ALA A 56 -2.02 -1.00 9.97
N ILE A 57 -2.37 -2.07 10.70
CA ILE A 57 -3.47 -3.00 10.40
C ILE A 57 -4.62 -2.68 11.35
N SER A 58 -5.82 -2.48 10.81
CA SER A 58 -7.02 -2.22 11.60
C SER A 58 -7.39 -3.40 12.51
N ALA A 59 -8.16 -3.12 13.56
CA ALA A 59 -8.56 -4.10 14.55
C ALA A 59 -9.38 -5.27 13.97
N ASP A 60 -10.14 -5.01 12.91
CA ASP A 60 -10.90 -6.03 12.17
C ASP A 60 -10.07 -6.79 11.11
N GLY A 61 -8.81 -6.39 10.91
CA GLY A 61 -7.90 -7.00 9.95
C GLY A 61 -8.17 -6.63 8.47
N ASN A 62 -9.16 -5.78 8.18
CA ASN A 62 -9.59 -5.50 6.80
C ASN A 62 -8.83 -4.33 6.14
N THR A 63 -8.21 -3.45 6.92
CA THR A 63 -7.57 -2.23 6.42
C THR A 63 -6.09 -2.23 6.75
N LEU A 64 -5.26 -2.04 5.72
CA LEU A 64 -3.83 -1.77 5.84
C LEU A 64 -3.56 -0.33 5.42
N SER A 65 -2.83 0.43 6.25
CA SER A 65 -2.51 1.84 5.97
C SER A 65 -1.07 2.19 6.26
N PHE A 66 -0.54 3.19 5.54
CA PHE A 66 0.78 3.78 5.80
C PHE A 66 0.67 5.30 5.91
N ASN A 67 1.09 5.86 7.04
CA ASN A 67 0.99 7.28 7.37
C ASN A 67 -0.41 7.88 7.13
N GLY A 68 -1.46 7.12 7.47
CA GLY A 68 -2.86 7.52 7.29
C GLY A 68 -3.46 7.23 5.91
N SER A 69 -2.64 6.89 4.91
CA SER A 69 -3.13 6.48 3.59
C SER A 69 -3.46 4.99 3.57
N ILE A 70 -4.70 4.65 3.21
CA ILE A 70 -5.14 3.26 3.06
C ILE A 70 -4.51 2.67 1.79
N ILE A 71 -3.77 1.57 1.94
CA ILE A 71 -3.10 0.86 0.84
C ILE A 71 -3.76 -0.48 0.50
N ALA A 72 -4.59 -1.02 1.39
CA ALA A 72 -5.48 -2.14 1.12
C ALA A 72 -6.71 -2.10 2.04
N GLY A 73 -7.87 -2.51 1.52
CA GLY A 73 -9.14 -2.54 2.27
C GLY A 73 -10.21 -1.59 1.72
N THR A 74 -11.35 -1.52 2.41
CA THR A 74 -12.46 -0.61 2.08
C THR A 74 -11.99 0.85 2.19
N GLY A 75 -12.21 1.65 1.15
CA GLY A 75 -11.74 3.03 1.11
C GLY A 75 -10.29 3.20 0.65
N ALA A 76 -9.58 2.12 0.32
CA ALA A 76 -8.32 2.22 -0.43
C ALA A 76 -8.60 2.90 -1.77
N GLN A 77 -8.09 4.12 -1.95
CA GLN A 77 -8.07 4.77 -3.25
C GLN A 77 -6.94 4.14 -4.08
N ASN A 78 -7.15 2.90 -4.52
CA ASN A 78 -6.34 2.25 -5.55
C ASN A 78 -6.69 2.80 -6.95
N GLY A 79 -7.01 4.09 -7.03
CA GLY A 79 -7.03 4.80 -8.29
C GLY A 79 -5.58 5.02 -8.69
N ALA A 80 -5.23 4.63 -9.91
CA ALA A 80 -3.90 4.77 -10.51
C ALA A 80 -3.42 6.24 -10.58
N ALA A 81 -3.17 6.88 -9.44
CA ALA A 81 -2.82 8.29 -9.38
C ALA A 81 -1.37 8.55 -9.78
N SER A 82 -0.55 7.52 -10.00
CA SER A 82 0.86 7.68 -10.43
C SER A 82 1.45 6.39 -11.03
N GLY A 83 0.76 5.73 -11.96
CA GLY A 83 1.35 4.63 -12.74
C GLY A 83 1.87 3.42 -11.92
N SER A 84 1.44 3.27 -10.66
CA SER A 84 1.82 2.12 -9.84
C SER A 84 0.97 0.92 -10.25
N VAL A 85 1.61 0.03 -11.00
CA VAL A 85 1.11 -1.28 -11.39
C VAL A 85 1.05 -2.15 -10.14
N ILE A 86 -0.15 -2.55 -9.73
CA ILE A 86 -0.27 -3.69 -8.81
C ILE A 86 -0.01 -4.94 -9.63
N TYR A 87 1.04 -5.68 -9.25
CA TYR A 87 1.37 -7.01 -9.77
C TYR A 87 0.23 -8.00 -9.44
N SER A 88 -0.84 -8.01 -10.22
CA SER A 88 -1.44 -9.30 -10.57
C SER A 88 -0.49 -9.94 -11.57
N ALA A 89 0.16 -11.04 -11.20
CA ALA A 89 0.96 -11.81 -12.15
C ALA A 89 0.10 -12.15 -13.37
N GLY A 90 0.35 -11.46 -14.49
CA GLY A 90 -0.40 -11.58 -15.74
C GLY A 90 -1.40 -10.43 -16.01
N ASN A 91 -0.88 -9.28 -16.45
CA ASN A 91 -1.57 -8.23 -17.21
C ASN A 91 -2.90 -7.66 -16.64
N PRO A 92 -2.87 -6.60 -15.81
CA PRO A 92 -4.08 -5.82 -15.58
C PRO A 92 -4.36 -4.93 -16.80
N ILE A 93 -5.35 -5.33 -17.62
CA ILE A 93 -6.08 -4.40 -18.48
C ILE A 93 -6.79 -3.42 -17.55
N LEU A 94 -6.48 -2.13 -17.67
CA LEU A 94 -7.11 -1.06 -16.93
C LEU A 94 -8.61 -1.00 -17.33
N TRP A 95 -9.52 -1.45 -16.46
CA TRP A 95 -10.97 -1.31 -16.68
C TRP A 95 -11.49 -0.03 -16.01
N GLY A 96 -12.31 0.74 -16.73
CA GLY A 96 -13.05 1.88 -16.17
C GLY A 96 -12.34 3.26 -16.18
N LEU A 97 -11.11 3.37 -16.70
CA LEU A 97 -10.43 4.67 -16.84
C LEU A 97 -9.90 4.85 -18.27
N ASN A 98 -10.28 5.96 -18.92
CA ASN A 98 -9.79 6.31 -20.25
C ASN A 98 -8.27 6.51 -20.22
N SER A 99 -7.52 5.63 -20.89
CA SER A 99 -6.10 5.85 -21.16
C SER A 99 -5.95 6.57 -22.49
N VAL A 100 -5.54 7.84 -22.44
CA VAL A 100 -5.21 8.66 -23.63
C VAL A 100 -3.72 8.62 -23.96
N ASP A 101 -2.92 7.87 -23.20
CA ASP A 101 -1.49 7.72 -23.46
C ASP A 101 -1.26 6.97 -24.78
N THR A 102 -0.38 7.52 -25.60
CA THR A 102 0.05 6.95 -26.88
C THR A 102 1.14 5.88 -26.74
N ASN A 103 1.64 5.60 -25.53
CA ASN A 103 2.62 4.55 -25.26
C ASN A 103 1.95 3.28 -24.70
N GLY A 104 1.60 2.33 -25.58
CA GLY A 104 1.04 1.03 -25.19
C GLY A 104 0.09 0.43 -26.24
N GLY A 105 -0.01 -0.90 -26.29
CA GLY A 105 -0.75 -1.64 -27.33
C GLY A 105 -2.28 -1.67 -27.18
N PHE A 106 -2.82 -1.41 -25.99
CA PHE A 106 -4.26 -1.39 -25.74
C PHE A 106 -4.71 -0.06 -25.11
N TYR A 107 -5.89 0.43 -25.47
CA TYR A 107 -6.57 1.54 -24.79
C TYR A 107 -8.09 1.27 -24.71
N SER A 108 -8.81 1.99 -23.83
CA SER A 108 -10.27 1.89 -23.69
C SER A 108 -10.92 3.28 -23.65
N ASN A 109 -12.18 3.38 -24.10
CA ASN A 109 -12.99 4.61 -24.02
C ASN A 109 -14.20 4.46 -23.09
N GLY A 110 -14.07 3.59 -22.08
CA GLY A 110 -15.16 3.23 -21.16
C GLY A 110 -16.11 2.14 -21.68
N ASN A 111 -16.45 2.16 -22.98
CA ASN A 111 -17.40 1.20 -23.56
C ASN A 111 -16.72 0.11 -24.41
N ASN A 112 -15.59 0.42 -25.03
CA ASN A 112 -14.88 -0.48 -25.93
C ASN A 112 -13.40 -0.58 -25.55
N VAL A 113 -12.81 -1.75 -25.81
CA VAL A 113 -11.36 -2.00 -25.72
C VAL A 113 -10.80 -2.06 -27.12
N PHE A 114 -9.73 -1.32 -27.37
CA PHE A 114 -9.06 -1.21 -28.65
C PHE A 114 -7.66 -1.82 -28.56
N TRP A 115 -7.28 -2.61 -29.57
CA TRP A 115 -5.89 -2.99 -29.83
C TRP A 115 -5.32 -2.09 -30.91
N ARG A 116 -4.09 -1.61 -30.73
CA ARG A 116 -3.34 -0.96 -31.81
C ARG A 116 -2.93 -2.01 -32.84
N ALA A 117 -3.76 -2.22 -33.85
CA ALA A 117 -3.27 -2.77 -35.11
C ALA A 117 -2.40 -1.69 -35.76
N HIS A 118 -1.11 -1.96 -35.95
CA HIS A 118 -0.24 -1.12 -36.80
C HIS A 118 -0.84 -0.99 -38.20
N LEU A 119 -0.57 0.13 -38.90
CA LEU A 119 -0.94 0.28 -40.30
C LEU A 119 -0.14 -0.73 -41.14
N LEU A 120 -0.81 -1.69 -41.76
CA LEU A 120 -0.21 -2.58 -42.75
C LEU A 120 -0.32 -1.93 -44.13
N THR A 121 0.78 -1.41 -44.65
CA THR A 121 0.84 -0.92 -46.03
C THR A 121 0.74 -2.10 -46.98
N MET A 122 -0.39 -2.27 -47.64
CA MET A 122 -0.52 -3.23 -48.73
C MET A 122 0.03 -2.59 -50.01
N GLY A 123 1.15 -3.09 -50.52
CA GLY A 123 1.64 -2.71 -51.84
C GLY A 123 0.67 -3.17 -52.92
N SER A 124 0.40 -2.33 -53.92
CA SER A 124 -0.39 -2.76 -55.07
C SER A 124 0.42 -3.72 -55.93
N VAL A 125 -0.15 -4.87 -56.26
CA VAL A 125 0.38 -5.74 -57.32
C VAL A 125 -0.07 -5.13 -58.67
N PRO A 126 0.84 -4.72 -59.56
CA PRO A 126 0.48 -4.25 -60.90
C PRO A 126 -0.17 -5.39 -61.72
N PRO A 127 -1.08 -5.07 -62.66
CA PRO A 127 -1.82 -6.05 -63.46
C PRO A 127 -0.92 -6.89 -64.38
#